data_AF-A0A957UHM5-F1
#
_entry.id   AF-A0A957UHM5-F1
#
_cell.length_a   1.000
_cell.length_b   1.000
_cell.length_c   1.000
_cell.angle_alpha   90.00
_cell.angle_beta   90.00
_cell.angle_gamma   90.00
#
_symmetry.space_group_name_H-M   'P 1'
#
loop_
_entity.id
_entity.type
_entity.pdbx_description
1 polymer ?
#
loop_
_entity_poly.entity_id
_entity_poly.type
_entity_poly.pdbx_seq_one_letter_code
_entity_poly.pdbx_strand_id
1 'polypeptide(L)'
;MHPLIAALFSVWEWRPVVILVLLTFGTLYGRGWWTLRQKQSQLATKGRLASYLGGLAALALSLLSPIDWLGGQLFFMHMIQHLLSIMVAAPLLWLGNPFPVVLWGMPRSLRRMVSHLLATRSPFRRAMTAITKPGFAWLIFVVVLLGWHEPSAYNLALRRPWVHDVEHIMFFGAAMLYWWHVTGAAPHLHPRMPVWMSMGFLLATIPPNMLTGVTIAFSETVVYTYYESVPRVWGVTVMQDQQLGGAIMWIPGSMMFLVAALIVIAVGLSRAEDKEPITMNEWNDDESMIAPGLEHRVIQNKWRKLQDPVVSEEPPEAHHAV
;
A
#
# COMPACT_ATOMS: atom_id res chain seq x y z
N MET A 1 32.97 -5.89 -25.34
CA MET A 1 31.68 -5.23 -25.01
C MET A 1 31.80 -3.76 -25.38
N HIS A 2 30.71 -3.07 -25.73
CA HIS A 2 30.76 -1.63 -26.05
C HIS A 2 31.19 -0.83 -24.80
N PRO A 3 32.04 0.21 -24.90
CA PRO A 3 32.55 0.94 -23.72
C PRO A 3 31.44 1.53 -22.85
N LEU A 4 30.35 2.04 -23.44
CA LEU A 4 29.16 2.47 -22.67
C LEU A 4 28.49 1.33 -21.88
N ILE A 5 28.46 0.10 -22.42
CA ILE A 5 27.88 -1.05 -21.72
C ILE A 5 28.80 -1.49 -20.58
N ALA A 6 30.12 -1.51 -20.81
CA ALA A 6 31.09 -1.77 -19.77
C ALA A 6 31.02 -0.72 -18.64
N ALA A 7 30.90 0.57 -18.98
CA ALA A 7 30.70 1.66 -18.03
C ALA A 7 29.40 1.48 -17.24
N LEU A 8 28.28 1.20 -17.92
CA LEU A 8 27.00 0.96 -17.26
C LEU A 8 27.05 -0.20 -16.26
N PHE A 9 27.79 -1.29 -16.53
CA PHE A 9 27.96 -2.39 -15.57
C PHE A 9 29.03 -2.14 -14.50
N SER A 10 30.01 -1.25 -14.73
CA SER A 10 31.07 -0.94 -13.76
C SER A 10 30.63 0.02 -12.65
N VAL A 11 29.56 0.79 -12.85
CA VAL A 11 28.98 1.70 -11.83
C VAL A 11 27.90 1.00 -10.97
N TRP A 12 27.65 -0.29 -11.16
CA TRP A 12 26.74 -1.05 -10.30
C TRP A 12 27.47 -1.57 -9.06
N GLU A 13 26.90 -1.34 -7.89
CA GLU A 13 27.43 -1.88 -6.64
C GLU A 13 27.01 -3.34 -6.50
N TRP A 14 27.95 -4.26 -6.76
CA TRP A 14 27.73 -5.70 -6.69
C TRP A 14 27.67 -6.22 -5.26
N ARG A 15 26.65 -5.78 -4.49
CA ARG A 15 26.42 -6.12 -3.09
C ARG A 15 25.89 -7.57 -2.97
N PRO A 16 26.72 -8.57 -2.60
CA PRO A 16 26.34 -9.98 -2.78
C PRO A 16 25.17 -10.41 -1.89
N VAL A 17 25.05 -9.80 -0.70
CA VAL A 17 23.96 -10.03 0.24
C VAL A 17 22.61 -9.58 -0.34
N VAL A 18 22.56 -8.39 -0.93
CA VAL A 18 21.33 -7.84 -1.55
C VAL A 18 20.93 -8.70 -2.75
N ILE A 19 21.88 -9.06 -3.62
CA ILE A 19 21.66 -9.95 -4.76
C ILE A 19 21.13 -11.31 -4.30
N LEU A 20 21.74 -11.91 -3.28
CA LEU A 20 21.31 -13.20 -2.73
C LEU A 20 19.88 -13.14 -2.17
N VAL A 21 19.52 -12.06 -1.46
CA VAL A 21 18.16 -11.84 -0.94
C VAL A 21 17.16 -11.71 -2.09
N LEU A 22 17.43 -10.85 -3.07
CA LEU A 22 16.56 -10.64 -4.24
C LEU A 22 16.36 -11.93 -5.05
N LEU A 23 17.44 -12.67 -5.32
CA LEU A 23 17.37 -13.96 -6.02
C LEU A 23 16.61 -15.02 -5.20
N THR A 24 16.81 -15.07 -3.88
CA THR A 24 16.12 -16.03 -3.00
C THR A 24 14.61 -15.77 -3.00
N PHE A 25 14.19 -14.52 -2.79
CA PHE A 25 12.77 -14.18 -2.79
C PHE A 25 12.13 -14.28 -4.19
N GLY A 26 12.84 -13.85 -5.23
CA GLY A 26 12.41 -13.98 -6.63
C GLY A 26 12.25 -15.45 -7.07
N THR A 27 13.19 -16.32 -6.73
CA THR A 27 13.10 -17.75 -7.06
C THR A 27 12.02 -18.47 -6.26
N LEU A 28 11.86 -18.17 -4.96
CA LEU A 28 10.77 -18.73 -4.15
C LEU A 28 9.40 -18.28 -4.69
N TYR A 29 9.22 -17.00 -4.99
CA TYR A 29 7.96 -16.49 -5.55
C TYR A 29 7.70 -17.09 -6.94
N GLY A 30 8.70 -17.13 -7.83
CA GLY A 30 8.57 -17.71 -9.17
C GLY A 30 8.19 -19.20 -9.14
N ARG A 31 8.84 -20.00 -8.30
CA ARG A 31 8.51 -21.43 -8.08
C ARG A 31 7.10 -21.60 -7.51
N GLY A 32 6.72 -20.73 -6.57
CA GLY A 32 5.40 -20.72 -5.95
C GLY A 32 4.29 -20.35 -6.94
N TRP A 33 4.50 -19.31 -7.73
CA TRP A 33 3.59 -18.86 -8.77
C TRP A 33 3.41 -19.94 -9.83
N TRP A 34 4.50 -20.57 -10.30
CA TRP A 34 4.43 -21.69 -11.25
C TRP A 34 3.64 -22.87 -10.67
N THR A 35 3.90 -23.24 -9.42
CA THR A 35 3.19 -24.34 -8.74
C THR A 35 1.69 -24.04 -8.58
N LEU A 36 1.33 -22.79 -8.25
CA LEU A 36 -0.06 -22.35 -8.16
C LEU A 36 -0.73 -22.26 -9.53
N ARG A 37 0.02 -21.90 -10.58
CA ARG A 37 -0.47 -21.83 -11.96
C ARG A 37 -0.83 -23.21 -12.51
N GLN A 38 0.04 -24.21 -12.28
CA GLN A 38 -0.23 -25.61 -12.63
C GLN A 38 -1.43 -26.19 -11.85
N LYS A 39 -1.76 -25.62 -10.70
CA LYS A 39 -2.94 -25.95 -9.88
C LYS A 39 -4.18 -25.11 -10.22
N GLN A 40 -4.15 -24.36 -11.33
CA GLN A 40 -5.23 -23.47 -11.77
C GLN A 40 -5.74 -22.50 -10.69
N SER A 41 -4.87 -22.12 -9.73
CA SER A 41 -5.26 -21.27 -8.62
C SER A 41 -5.51 -19.84 -9.09
N GLN A 42 -6.62 -19.25 -8.65
CA GLN A 42 -6.93 -17.82 -8.79
C GLN A 42 -5.86 -16.89 -8.18
N LEU A 43 -4.89 -17.44 -7.42
CA LEU A 43 -3.75 -16.68 -6.93
C LEU A 43 -2.67 -16.42 -7.99
N ALA A 44 -2.58 -17.23 -9.05
CA ALA A 44 -1.51 -17.21 -10.06
C ALA A 44 -1.83 -16.35 -11.30
N THR A 45 -2.27 -15.11 -11.06
CA THR A 45 -2.53 -14.15 -12.15
C THR A 45 -1.22 -13.59 -12.71
N LYS A 46 -1.23 -13.18 -13.99
CA LYS A 46 -0.06 -12.52 -14.62
C LYS A 46 0.24 -11.17 -13.96
N GLY A 47 -0.79 -10.41 -13.60
CA GLY A 47 -0.66 -9.12 -12.93
C GLY A 47 0.13 -9.21 -11.62
N ARG A 48 -0.17 -10.20 -10.75
CA ARG A 48 0.59 -10.40 -9.51
C ARG A 48 2.05 -10.79 -9.74
N LEU A 49 2.36 -11.53 -10.81
CA LEU A 49 3.75 -11.81 -11.17
C LEU A 49 4.46 -10.53 -11.62
N ALA A 50 3.82 -9.74 -12.49
CA ALA A 50 4.37 -8.48 -12.97
C ALA A 50 4.59 -7.48 -11.82
N SER A 51 3.63 -7.29 -10.92
CA SER A 51 3.79 -6.42 -9.74
C SER A 51 4.94 -6.89 -8.85
N TYR A 52 5.01 -8.18 -8.51
CA TYR A 52 6.07 -8.67 -7.63
C TYR A 52 7.47 -8.55 -8.25
N LEU A 53 7.63 -8.92 -9.52
CA LEU A 53 8.91 -8.78 -10.22
C LEU A 53 9.27 -7.30 -10.44
N GLY A 54 8.30 -6.44 -10.71
CA GLY A 54 8.48 -4.98 -10.78
C GLY A 54 8.92 -4.40 -9.44
N GLY A 55 8.39 -4.89 -8.33
CA GLY A 55 8.81 -4.50 -6.98
C GLY A 55 10.24 -4.96 -6.66
N LEU A 56 10.62 -6.19 -7.02
CA LEU A 56 12.01 -6.64 -6.92
C LEU A 56 12.96 -5.85 -7.83
N ALA A 57 12.53 -5.50 -9.04
CA ALA A 57 13.31 -4.69 -9.96
C ALA A 57 13.50 -3.25 -9.45
N ALA A 58 12.46 -2.62 -8.89
CA ALA A 58 12.56 -1.32 -8.24
C ALA A 58 13.53 -1.35 -7.04
N LEU A 59 13.49 -2.41 -6.22
CA LEU A 59 14.42 -2.57 -5.10
C LEU A 59 15.87 -2.82 -5.59
N ALA A 60 16.06 -3.58 -6.66
CA ALA A 60 17.36 -3.78 -7.31
C ALA A 60 17.92 -2.46 -7.89
N LEU A 61 17.07 -1.66 -8.55
CA LEU A 61 17.44 -0.33 -9.04
C LEU A 61 17.79 0.62 -7.89
N SER A 62 17.08 0.53 -6.75
CA SER A 62 17.36 1.33 -5.56
C SER A 62 18.69 0.97 -4.90
N LEU A 63 19.07 -0.31 -4.82
CA LEU A 63 20.18 -0.78 -3.96
C LEU A 63 21.41 -1.35 -4.69
N LEU A 64 21.39 -1.45 -6.03
CA LEU A 64 22.50 -2.00 -6.83
C LEU A 64 22.90 -1.11 -8.01
N SER A 65 22.04 -0.17 -8.41
CA SER A 65 22.31 0.73 -9.54
C SER A 65 23.12 1.96 -9.09
N PRO A 66 23.58 2.81 -10.03
CA PRO A 66 24.27 4.07 -9.72
C PRO A 66 23.50 5.01 -8.78
N ILE A 67 22.21 4.80 -8.55
CA ILE A 67 21.40 5.55 -7.57
C ILE A 67 21.98 5.43 -6.15
N ASP A 68 22.42 4.24 -5.71
CA ASP A 68 22.99 4.01 -4.36
C ASP A 68 24.30 4.80 -4.20
N TRP A 69 25.20 4.66 -5.18
CA TRP A 69 26.46 5.39 -5.22
C TRP A 69 26.26 6.92 -5.28
N LEU A 70 25.32 7.40 -6.11
CA LEU A 70 24.96 8.81 -6.20
C LEU A 70 24.31 9.33 -4.92
N GLY A 71 23.56 8.50 -4.19
CA GLY A 71 23.02 8.84 -2.88
C GLY A 71 24.12 9.16 -1.86
N GLY A 72 25.28 8.51 -1.98
CA GLY A 72 26.48 8.85 -1.20
C GLY A 72 27.17 10.17 -1.59
N GLN A 73 26.73 10.85 -2.65
CA GLN A 73 27.30 12.12 -3.15
C GLN A 73 26.30 13.29 -3.16
N LEU A 74 25.01 12.98 -3.38
CA LEU A 74 23.91 13.93 -3.61
C LEU A 74 22.68 13.53 -2.78
N PHE A 75 22.27 14.42 -1.88
CA PHE A 75 21.07 14.26 -1.05
C PHE A 75 19.81 13.98 -1.87
N PHE A 76 19.62 14.66 -3.01
CA PHE A 76 18.43 14.46 -3.82
C PHE A 76 18.36 13.06 -4.45
N MET A 77 19.51 12.43 -4.76
CA MET A 77 19.56 11.06 -5.27
C MET A 77 19.28 10.04 -4.17
N HIS A 78 19.74 10.30 -2.94
CA HIS A 78 19.39 9.52 -1.77
C HIS A 78 17.87 9.60 -1.46
N MET A 79 17.24 10.77 -1.64
CA MET A 79 15.77 10.90 -1.57
C MET A 79 15.06 10.09 -2.66
N ILE A 80 15.55 10.10 -3.90
CA ILE A 80 15.03 9.24 -4.99
C ILE A 80 15.17 7.75 -4.62
N GLN A 81 16.30 7.35 -4.03
CA GLN A 81 16.56 5.99 -3.57
C GLN A 81 15.52 5.53 -2.54
N HIS A 82 15.30 6.33 -1.50
CA HIS A 82 14.29 6.06 -0.47
C HIS A 82 12.87 6.01 -1.07
N LEU A 83 12.49 6.97 -1.91
CA LEU A 83 11.17 6.96 -2.57
C LEU A 83 10.96 5.72 -3.45
N LEU A 84 11.98 5.27 -4.18
CA LEU A 84 11.89 4.07 -5.02
C LEU A 84 11.72 2.79 -4.17
N SER A 85 12.41 2.70 -3.02
CA SER A 85 12.24 1.58 -2.08
C SER A 85 10.88 1.62 -1.35
N ILE A 86 10.46 2.79 -0.87
CA ILE A 86 9.30 2.96 0.01
C ILE A 86 7.98 3.04 -0.76
N MET A 87 7.92 3.84 -1.83
CA MET A 87 6.67 4.16 -2.54
C MET A 87 6.44 3.33 -3.79
N VAL A 88 7.48 2.67 -4.32
CA VAL A 88 7.38 1.83 -5.53
C VAL A 88 7.59 0.36 -5.19
N ALA A 89 8.76 -0.01 -4.64
CA ALA A 89 9.08 -1.42 -4.39
C ALA A 89 8.13 -2.07 -3.38
N ALA A 90 7.97 -1.49 -2.18
CA ALA A 90 7.13 -2.06 -1.13
C ALA A 90 5.66 -2.31 -1.54
N PRO A 91 4.91 -1.34 -2.11
CA PRO A 91 3.53 -1.61 -2.54
C PRO A 91 3.44 -2.60 -3.71
N LEU A 92 4.36 -2.54 -4.68
CA LEU A 92 4.38 -3.50 -5.80
C LEU A 92 4.61 -4.95 -5.33
N LEU A 93 5.52 -5.15 -4.37
CA LEU A 93 5.75 -6.46 -3.74
C LEU A 93 4.48 -6.97 -3.06
N TRP A 94 3.76 -6.10 -2.33
CA TRP A 94 2.50 -6.47 -1.67
C TRP A 94 1.34 -6.73 -2.62
N LEU A 95 1.23 -6.00 -3.74
CA LEU A 95 0.25 -6.24 -4.79
C LEU A 95 0.42 -7.63 -5.44
N GLY A 96 1.64 -8.18 -5.43
CA GLY A 96 1.90 -9.59 -5.76
C GLY A 96 1.25 -10.61 -4.82
N ASN A 97 0.78 -10.18 -3.63
CA ASN A 97 0.31 -11.02 -2.54
C ASN A 97 1.34 -12.11 -2.17
N PRO A 98 2.54 -11.70 -1.69
CA PRO A 98 3.74 -12.51 -1.74
C PRO A 98 3.71 -13.69 -0.76
N PHE A 99 3.12 -13.51 0.42
CA PHE A 99 3.11 -14.53 1.48
C PHE A 99 2.58 -15.91 1.02
N PRO A 100 1.36 -16.06 0.46
CA PRO A 100 0.87 -17.37 0.01
C PRO A 100 1.67 -17.90 -1.18
N VAL A 101 2.13 -17.04 -2.09
CA VAL A 101 2.87 -17.46 -3.28
C VAL A 101 4.25 -18.01 -2.87
N VAL A 102 5.02 -17.27 -2.08
CA VAL A 102 6.33 -17.69 -1.55
C VAL A 102 6.19 -18.98 -0.73
N LEU A 103 5.16 -19.12 0.12
CA LEU A 103 4.89 -20.37 0.84
C LEU A 103 4.74 -21.57 -0.10
N TRP A 104 4.09 -21.40 -1.26
CA TRP A 104 3.96 -22.45 -2.28
C TRP A 104 5.28 -22.76 -3.02
N GLY A 105 6.26 -21.86 -3.00
CA GLY A 105 7.62 -22.10 -3.49
C GLY A 105 8.57 -22.75 -2.48
N MET A 106 8.31 -22.56 -1.17
CA MET A 106 9.11 -23.15 -0.08
C MET A 106 9.00 -24.69 -0.01
N PRO A 107 10.04 -25.38 0.50
CA PRO A 107 9.99 -26.81 0.83
C PRO A 107 8.84 -27.19 1.79
N ARG A 108 8.36 -28.44 1.70
CA ARG A 108 7.21 -28.95 2.50
C ARG A 108 7.42 -28.90 4.01
N SER A 109 8.66 -28.90 4.51
CA SER A 109 9.00 -28.75 5.93
C SER A 109 8.80 -27.30 6.38
N LEU A 110 9.50 -26.35 5.75
CA LEU A 110 9.43 -24.92 6.06
C LEU A 110 8.02 -24.36 5.90
N ARG A 111 7.30 -24.76 4.84
CA ARG A 111 5.90 -24.37 4.63
C ARG A 111 5.02 -24.79 5.80
N ARG A 112 5.13 -26.04 6.28
CA ARG A 112 4.37 -26.52 7.45
C ARG A 112 4.73 -25.72 8.69
N MET A 113 6.03 -25.50 8.96
CA MET A 113 6.50 -24.70 10.09
C MET A 113 5.87 -23.30 10.11
N VAL A 114 5.95 -22.55 9.01
CA VAL A 114 5.38 -21.20 8.91
C VAL A 114 3.85 -21.21 9.01
N SER A 115 3.18 -22.19 8.40
CA SER A 115 1.73 -22.38 8.55
C SER A 115 1.29 -22.68 9.98
N HIS A 116 2.07 -23.44 10.76
CA HIS A 116 1.80 -23.69 12.19
C HIS A 116 2.03 -22.43 13.04
N LEU A 117 3.12 -21.68 12.80
CA LEU A 117 3.39 -20.43 13.52
C LEU A 117 2.27 -19.39 13.32
N LEU A 118 1.63 -19.36 12.15
CA LEU A 118 0.54 -18.43 11.80
C LEU A 118 -0.86 -19.06 11.89
N ALA A 119 -1.00 -20.24 12.49
CA ALA A 119 -2.28 -20.87 12.78
C ALA A 119 -3.12 -20.00 13.74
N THR A 120 -4.45 -20.06 13.62
CA THR A 120 -5.38 -19.17 14.35
C THR A 120 -5.25 -19.21 15.88
N ARG A 121 -4.82 -20.35 16.45
CA ARG A 121 -4.60 -20.53 17.89
C ARG A 121 -3.15 -20.29 18.36
N SER A 122 -2.23 -19.96 17.44
CA SER A 122 -0.81 -19.77 17.77
C SER A 122 -0.58 -18.52 18.64
N PRO A 123 0.20 -18.60 19.73
CA PRO A 123 0.58 -17.42 20.51
C PRO A 123 1.42 -16.44 19.69
N PHE A 124 2.25 -16.94 18.76
CA PHE A 124 3.03 -16.11 17.84
C PHE A 124 2.12 -15.25 16.95
N ARG A 125 1.03 -15.82 16.41
CA ARG A 125 0.04 -15.06 15.64
C ARG A 125 -0.59 -13.95 16.49
N ARG A 126 -0.97 -14.26 17.74
CA ARG A 126 -1.57 -13.26 18.67
C ARG A 126 -0.61 -12.12 18.98
N ALA A 127 0.65 -12.44 19.29
CA ALA A 127 1.69 -11.43 19.53
C ALA A 127 1.92 -10.56 18.30
N MET A 128 2.04 -11.18 17.11
CA MET A 128 2.19 -10.45 15.85
C MET A 128 0.99 -9.52 15.57
N THR A 129 -0.25 -10.01 15.67
CA THR A 129 -1.47 -9.19 15.55
C THR A 129 -1.52 -8.05 16.59
N ALA A 130 -0.94 -8.21 17.78
CA ALA A 130 -0.91 -7.16 18.79
C ALA A 130 0.04 -6.01 18.42
N ILE A 131 1.24 -6.33 17.94
CA ILE A 131 2.30 -5.35 17.62
C ILE A 131 2.16 -4.75 16.22
N THR A 132 1.52 -5.43 15.27
CA THR A 132 1.36 -4.95 13.89
C THR A 132 0.03 -4.26 13.61
N LYS A 133 -0.70 -3.76 14.62
CA LYS A 133 -1.97 -3.02 14.38
C LYS A 133 -1.72 -1.79 13.49
N PRO A 134 -2.71 -1.33 12.69
CA PRO A 134 -2.54 -0.19 11.79
C PRO A 134 -1.91 1.05 12.45
N GLY A 135 -2.42 1.48 13.61
CA GLY A 135 -1.87 2.65 14.31
C GLY A 135 -0.40 2.51 14.72
N PHE A 136 0.04 1.29 15.11
CA PHE A 136 1.46 1.03 15.38
C PHE A 136 2.28 0.99 14.09
N ALA A 137 1.75 0.41 13.00
CA ALA A 137 2.42 0.42 11.70
C ALA A 137 2.64 1.84 11.16
N TRP A 138 1.63 2.72 11.29
CA TRP A 138 1.72 4.13 10.96
C TRP A 138 2.73 4.87 11.85
N LEU A 139 2.67 4.66 13.17
CA LEU A 139 3.60 5.29 14.11
C LEU A 139 5.06 4.87 13.86
N ILE A 140 5.31 3.58 13.60
CA ILE A 140 6.65 3.09 13.23
C ILE A 140 7.13 3.75 11.95
N PHE A 141 6.26 3.87 10.93
CA PHE A 141 6.61 4.55 9.67
C PHE A 141 6.98 6.02 9.89
N VAL A 142 6.20 6.76 10.67
CA VAL A 142 6.48 8.18 10.98
C VAL A 142 7.72 8.34 11.85
N VAL A 143 7.95 7.47 12.84
CA VAL A 143 9.16 7.50 13.68
C VAL A 143 10.42 7.18 12.88
N VAL A 144 10.38 6.20 11.96
CA VAL A 144 11.50 5.90 11.06
C VAL A 144 11.76 7.07 10.10
N LEU A 145 10.69 7.67 9.53
CA LEU A 145 10.80 8.84 8.67
C LEU A 145 11.45 10.03 9.40
N LEU A 146 10.90 10.44 10.55
CA LEU A 146 11.42 11.59 11.29
C LEU A 146 12.81 11.32 11.90
N GLY A 147 13.03 10.11 12.40
CA GLY A 147 14.27 9.72 13.08
C GLY A 147 15.50 9.70 12.18
N TRP A 148 15.35 9.24 10.94
CA TRP A 148 16.48 9.23 9.99
C TRP A 148 16.71 10.58 9.29
N HIS A 149 15.69 11.44 9.19
CA HIS A 149 15.89 12.80 8.68
C HIS A 149 16.46 13.76 9.75
N GLU A 150 16.61 13.33 11.00
CA GLU A 150 17.36 14.05 12.02
C GLU A 150 18.85 14.15 11.61
N PRO A 151 19.48 15.34 11.68
CA PRO A 151 20.81 15.54 11.09
C PRO A 151 21.89 14.63 11.66
N SER A 152 21.88 14.35 12.97
CA SER A 152 22.92 13.53 13.62
C SER A 152 22.83 12.07 13.17
N ALA A 153 21.63 11.50 13.13
CA ALA A 153 21.35 10.16 12.63
C ALA A 153 21.72 10.04 11.14
N TYR A 154 21.28 10.98 10.32
CA TYR A 154 21.56 11.03 8.88
C TYR A 154 23.06 11.09 8.57
N ASN A 155 23.77 12.02 9.22
CA ASN A 155 25.22 12.14 9.06
C ASN A 155 25.97 10.92 9.60
N LEU A 156 25.44 10.22 10.62
CA LEU A 156 26.01 8.97 11.11
C LEU A 156 25.84 7.82 10.11
N ALA A 157 24.68 7.72 9.46
CA ALA A 157 24.41 6.73 8.42
C ALA A 157 25.44 6.82 7.29
N LEU A 158 25.58 8.00 6.67
CA LEU A 158 26.51 8.19 5.55
C LEU A 158 27.99 8.06 5.94
N ARG A 159 28.36 8.26 7.21
CA ARG A 159 29.73 8.05 7.72
C ARG A 159 30.03 6.60 8.11
N ARG A 160 29.02 5.72 8.26
CA ARG A 160 29.17 4.34 8.76
C ARG A 160 28.32 3.38 7.91
N PRO A 161 28.92 2.59 6.99
CA PRO A 161 28.16 1.74 6.07
C PRO A 161 27.14 0.81 6.71
N TRP A 162 27.43 0.26 7.91
CA TRP A 162 26.48 -0.59 8.62
C TRP A 162 25.27 0.18 9.19
N VAL A 163 25.41 1.47 9.49
CA VAL A 163 24.31 2.33 9.93
C VAL A 163 23.40 2.68 8.75
N HIS A 164 23.98 2.98 7.58
CA HIS A 164 23.27 3.16 6.31
C HIS A 164 22.48 1.89 5.90
N ASP A 165 23.01 0.70 6.21
CA ASP A 165 22.28 -0.56 6.01
C ASP A 165 21.12 -0.72 6.99
N VAL A 166 21.28 -0.33 8.25
CA VAL A 166 20.19 -0.34 9.24
C VAL A 166 19.11 0.70 8.86
N GLU A 167 19.50 1.86 8.35
CA GLU A 167 18.60 2.87 7.79
C GLU A 167 17.73 2.30 6.67
N HIS A 168 18.35 1.72 5.64
CA HIS A 168 17.66 1.07 4.54
C HIS A 168 16.74 -0.07 5.00
N ILE A 169 17.20 -0.90 5.94
CA ILE A 169 16.40 -2.00 6.51
C ILE A 169 15.19 -1.46 7.27
N MET A 170 15.33 -0.37 8.05
CA MET A 170 14.23 0.22 8.80
C MET A 170 13.24 0.95 7.90
N PHE A 171 13.70 1.73 6.91
CA PHE A 171 12.83 2.36 5.92
C PHE A 171 12.03 1.34 5.13
N PHE A 172 12.70 0.34 4.54
CA PHE A 172 12.02 -0.69 3.76
C PHE A 172 11.13 -1.59 4.64
N GLY A 173 11.57 -1.94 5.85
CA GLY A 173 10.78 -2.72 6.81
C GLY A 173 9.52 -1.99 7.27
N ALA A 174 9.63 -0.70 7.59
CA ALA A 174 8.48 0.14 7.94
C ALA A 174 7.54 0.33 6.75
N ALA A 175 8.07 0.57 5.54
CA ALA A 175 7.27 0.64 4.31
C ALA A 175 6.50 -0.67 4.06
N MET A 176 7.15 -1.82 4.23
CA MET A 176 6.49 -3.12 4.11
C MET A 176 5.40 -3.30 5.16
N LEU A 177 5.62 -2.91 6.42
CA LEU A 177 4.58 -2.96 7.46
C LEU A 177 3.40 -2.02 7.18
N TYR A 178 3.68 -0.84 6.63
CA TYR A 178 2.71 0.20 6.26
C TYR A 178 1.82 -0.25 5.07
N TRP A 179 2.43 -0.58 3.93
CA TRP A 179 1.71 -0.93 2.70
C TRP A 179 0.95 -2.25 2.77
N TRP A 180 1.31 -3.15 3.68
CA TRP A 180 0.54 -4.37 3.97
C TRP A 180 -0.90 -4.06 4.38
N HIS A 181 -1.11 -3.02 5.20
CA HIS A 181 -2.42 -2.59 5.66
C HIS A 181 -3.26 -2.00 4.53
N VAL A 182 -2.66 -1.15 3.70
CA VAL A 182 -3.31 -0.49 2.56
C VAL A 182 -3.72 -1.50 1.48
N THR A 183 -2.84 -2.46 1.17
CA THR A 183 -3.10 -3.48 0.13
C THR A 183 -4.02 -4.62 0.59
N GLY A 184 -4.13 -4.87 1.90
CA GLY A 184 -4.92 -5.98 2.43
C GLY A 184 -4.44 -7.35 1.94
N ALA A 185 -3.13 -7.47 1.70
CA ALA A 185 -2.45 -8.69 1.30
C ALA A 185 -2.37 -9.72 2.44
N ALA A 186 -2.15 -10.99 2.11
CA ALA A 186 -1.94 -12.02 3.12
C ALA A 186 -0.53 -11.89 3.76
N PRO A 187 -0.34 -12.30 5.03
CA PRO A 187 -1.30 -13.00 5.88
C PRO A 187 -2.42 -12.08 6.39
N HIS A 188 -3.64 -12.60 6.49
CA HIS A 188 -4.79 -11.84 7.02
C HIS A 188 -4.78 -11.87 8.55
N LEU A 189 -3.85 -11.12 9.15
CA LEU A 189 -3.77 -10.96 10.61
C LEU A 189 -4.80 -9.97 11.15
N HIS A 190 -5.20 -9.01 10.32
CA HIS A 190 -6.20 -7.98 10.59
C HIS A 190 -7.34 -8.07 9.57
N PRO A 191 -8.54 -7.58 9.89
CA PRO A 191 -9.59 -7.32 8.90
C PRO A 191 -9.09 -6.37 7.80
N ARG A 192 -9.69 -6.42 6.61
CA ARG A 192 -9.42 -5.41 5.58
C ARG A 192 -9.90 -4.05 6.06
N MET A 193 -9.04 -3.05 5.91
CA MET A 193 -9.33 -1.68 6.28
C MET A 193 -10.44 -1.12 5.36
N PRO A 194 -11.53 -0.53 5.91
CA PRO A 194 -12.54 0.16 5.11
C PRO A 194 -11.92 1.30 4.28
N VAL A 195 -12.49 1.60 3.11
CA VAL A 195 -11.96 2.60 2.16
C VAL A 195 -11.67 3.94 2.85
N TRP A 196 -12.60 4.46 3.64
CA TRP A 196 -12.44 5.73 4.37
C TRP A 196 -11.29 5.69 5.39
N MET A 197 -11.07 4.55 6.04
CA MET A 197 -9.99 4.38 7.01
C MET A 197 -8.63 4.25 6.30
N SER A 198 -8.59 3.58 5.15
CA SER A 198 -7.40 3.53 4.28
C SER A 198 -7.02 4.90 3.72
N MET A 199 -8.02 5.72 3.36
CA MET A 199 -7.79 7.12 3.00
C MET A 199 -7.21 7.90 4.19
N GLY A 200 -7.84 7.84 5.36
CA GLY A 200 -7.35 8.53 6.55
C GLY A 200 -5.92 8.10 6.93
N PHE A 201 -5.61 6.81 6.82
CA PHE A 201 -4.28 6.24 7.05
C PHE A 201 -3.22 6.80 6.08
N LEU A 202 -3.55 6.88 4.78
CA LEU A 202 -2.66 7.44 3.75
C LEU A 202 -2.47 8.96 3.93
N LEU A 203 -3.57 9.69 4.10
CA LEU A 203 -3.56 11.15 4.24
C LEU A 203 -2.89 11.62 5.54
N ALA A 204 -3.03 10.87 6.65
CA ALA A 204 -2.34 11.18 7.91
C ALA A 204 -0.81 11.15 7.79
N THR A 205 -0.26 10.46 6.79
CA THR A 205 1.19 10.38 6.55
C THR A 205 1.72 11.57 5.72
N ILE A 206 0.83 12.33 5.06
CA ILE A 206 1.23 13.52 4.29
C ILE A 206 1.79 14.63 5.20
N PRO A 207 1.15 15.05 6.31
CA PRO A 207 1.69 16.09 7.18
C PRO A 207 3.13 15.87 7.69
N PRO A 208 3.53 14.72 8.27
CA PRO A 208 4.91 14.53 8.72
C PRO A 208 5.92 14.49 7.54
N ASN A 209 5.56 13.87 6.41
CA ASN A 209 6.39 13.85 5.21
C ASN A 209 6.59 15.26 4.63
N MET A 210 5.49 16.01 4.49
CA MET A 210 5.48 17.39 4.03
C MET A 210 6.30 18.29 4.94
N LEU A 211 6.07 18.24 6.26
CA LEU A 211 6.77 19.10 7.22
C LEU A 211 8.28 18.88 7.13
N THR A 212 8.73 17.63 7.13
CA THR A 212 10.16 17.28 7.01
C THR A 212 10.74 17.79 5.69
N GLY A 213 10.10 17.50 4.56
CA GLY A 213 10.56 17.94 3.24
C GLY A 213 10.61 19.46 3.10
N VAL A 214 9.60 20.18 3.61
CA VAL A 214 9.54 21.66 3.63
C VAL A 214 10.65 22.24 4.51
N THR A 215 10.86 21.72 5.73
CA THR A 215 11.92 22.20 6.62
C THR A 215 13.31 22.03 6.00
N ILE A 216 13.55 20.93 5.28
CA ILE A 216 14.81 20.71 4.55
C ILE A 216 14.91 21.63 3.32
N ALA A 217 13.84 21.74 2.54
CA ALA A 217 13.80 22.49 1.29
C ALA A 217 13.95 24.00 1.45
N PHE A 218 13.49 24.56 2.57
CA PHE A 218 13.55 25.99 2.87
C PHE A 218 14.55 26.34 3.99
N SER A 219 15.44 25.41 4.37
CA SER A 219 16.54 25.74 5.29
C SER A 219 17.52 26.71 4.63
N GLU A 220 17.88 27.77 5.35
CA GLU A 220 18.89 28.75 4.93
C GLU A 220 20.33 28.22 5.13
N THR A 221 20.49 27.09 5.82
CA THR A 221 21.79 26.48 6.16
C THR A 221 21.89 25.03 5.70
N VAL A 222 23.11 24.54 5.48
CA VAL A 222 23.36 23.12 5.22
C VAL A 222 23.09 22.33 6.50
N VAL A 223 22.08 21.48 6.44
CA VAL A 223 21.61 20.60 7.52
C VAL A 223 22.44 19.31 7.54
N TYR A 224 22.83 18.81 6.37
CA TYR A 224 23.51 17.53 6.20
C TYR A 224 24.99 17.68 5.82
N THR A 225 25.83 17.99 6.83
CA THR A 225 27.28 18.28 6.74
C THR A 225 28.19 17.09 6.38
N TYR A 226 27.64 15.95 6.00
CA TYR A 226 28.35 14.88 5.29
C TYR A 226 28.58 15.27 3.82
N TYR A 227 27.59 15.92 3.21
CA TYR A 227 27.83 16.75 2.04
C TYR A 227 28.69 17.95 2.46
N GLU A 228 29.08 18.83 1.53
CA GLU A 228 30.29 19.67 1.67
C GLU A 228 31.59 18.83 1.66
N SER A 229 31.72 17.81 2.51
CA SER A 229 32.93 16.99 2.63
C SER A 229 33.17 16.01 1.46
N VAL A 230 32.11 15.62 0.73
CA VAL A 230 32.23 14.78 -0.47
C VAL A 230 32.26 15.61 -1.77
N PRO A 231 32.99 15.16 -2.82
CA PRO A 231 33.09 15.87 -4.10
C PRO A 231 31.72 16.23 -4.71
N ARG A 232 31.61 17.40 -5.33
CA ARG A 232 30.38 17.81 -6.02
C ARG A 232 30.27 17.16 -7.40
N VAL A 233 29.09 16.65 -7.72
CA VAL A 233 28.74 16.07 -9.02
C VAL A 233 27.84 17.05 -9.77
N TRP A 234 27.98 17.13 -11.10
CA TRP A 234 27.19 17.99 -12.00
C TRP A 234 27.21 19.51 -11.71
N GLY A 235 28.15 19.99 -10.89
CA GLY A 235 28.23 21.41 -10.51
C GLY A 235 27.14 21.87 -9.54
N VAL A 236 26.33 20.96 -9.00
CA VAL A 236 25.26 21.28 -8.04
C VAL A 236 25.90 21.62 -6.68
N THR A 237 25.57 22.80 -6.14
CA THR A 237 26.01 23.19 -4.80
C THR A 237 25.32 22.36 -3.71
N VAL A 238 25.93 22.25 -2.53
CA VAL A 238 25.36 21.50 -1.40
C VAL A 238 23.97 22.03 -1.01
N MET A 239 23.80 23.35 -1.05
CA MET A 239 22.52 24.00 -0.77
C MET A 239 21.44 23.61 -1.80
N GLN A 240 21.74 23.70 -3.10
CA GLN A 240 20.80 23.32 -4.16
C GLN A 240 20.42 21.82 -4.10
N ASP A 241 21.38 20.95 -3.79
CA ASP A 241 21.18 19.51 -3.61
C ASP A 241 20.23 19.22 -2.43
N GLN A 242 20.46 19.86 -1.27
CA GLN A 242 19.56 19.79 -0.12
C GLN A 242 18.15 20.30 -0.44
N GLN A 243 18.05 21.48 -1.08
CA GLN A 243 16.78 22.09 -1.47
C GLN A 243 15.98 21.18 -2.42
N LEU A 244 16.65 20.58 -3.41
CA LEU A 244 16.03 19.65 -4.35
C LEU A 244 15.59 18.35 -3.66
N GLY A 245 16.40 17.78 -2.77
CA GLY A 245 16.00 16.59 -2.01
C GLY A 245 14.82 16.84 -1.08
N GLY A 246 14.78 17.97 -0.38
CA GLY A 246 13.63 18.37 0.43
C GLY A 246 12.35 18.54 -0.42
N ALA A 247 12.47 19.17 -1.59
CA ALA A 247 11.37 19.30 -2.54
C ALA A 247 10.90 17.94 -3.10
N ILE A 248 11.81 17.00 -3.36
CA ILE A 248 11.50 15.63 -3.79
C ILE A 248 10.79 14.84 -2.68
N MET A 249 11.26 14.96 -1.43
CA MET A 249 10.60 14.36 -0.26
C MET A 249 9.18 14.91 -0.11
N TRP A 250 9.02 16.24 -0.15
CA TRP A 250 7.72 16.88 0.00
C TRP A 250 6.77 16.54 -1.14
N ILE A 251 7.08 16.93 -2.37
CA ILE A 251 6.10 16.99 -3.47
C ILE A 251 5.84 15.59 -4.05
N PRO A 252 6.80 14.90 -4.71
CA PRO A 252 6.66 13.49 -5.09
C PRO A 252 6.23 12.56 -3.95
N GLY A 253 6.83 12.68 -2.74
CA GLY A 253 6.48 11.82 -1.61
C GLY A 253 5.01 11.95 -1.20
N SER A 254 4.51 13.18 -1.03
CA SER A 254 3.10 13.42 -0.69
C SER A 254 2.13 13.09 -1.83
N MET A 255 2.54 13.36 -3.08
CA MET A 255 1.79 13.00 -4.28
C MET A 255 1.53 11.49 -4.37
N MET A 256 2.52 10.65 -4.04
CA MET A 256 2.36 9.20 -4.09
C MET A 256 1.37 8.66 -3.05
N PHE A 257 1.30 9.25 -1.84
CA PHE A 257 0.24 8.93 -0.88
C PHE A 257 -1.15 9.36 -1.38
N LEU A 258 -1.26 10.54 -2.00
CA LEU A 258 -2.52 11.03 -2.56
C LEU A 258 -3.00 10.16 -3.73
N VAL A 259 -2.12 9.81 -4.66
CA VAL A 259 -2.41 8.89 -5.78
C VAL A 259 -2.84 7.52 -5.26
N ALA A 260 -2.16 6.99 -4.23
CA ALA A 260 -2.57 5.73 -3.60
C ALA A 260 -3.98 5.83 -2.97
N ALA A 261 -4.32 6.96 -2.33
CA ALA A 261 -5.65 7.17 -1.76
C ALA A 261 -6.73 7.22 -2.86
N LEU A 262 -6.47 7.93 -3.97
CA LEU A 262 -7.36 7.97 -5.14
C LEU A 262 -7.56 6.58 -5.76
N ILE A 263 -6.50 5.77 -5.89
CA ILE A 263 -6.60 4.38 -6.38
C ILE A 263 -7.45 3.53 -5.43
N VAL A 264 -7.25 3.67 -4.11
CA VAL A 264 -8.04 2.94 -3.10
C VAL A 264 -9.52 3.33 -3.15
N ILE A 265 -9.85 4.60 -3.42
CA ILE A 265 -11.23 5.05 -3.65
C ILE A 265 -11.80 4.42 -4.91
N ALA A 266 -11.13 4.53 -6.05
CA ALA A 266 -11.62 4.01 -7.33
C ALA A 266 -11.86 2.48 -7.30
N VAL A 267 -10.94 1.74 -6.70
CA VAL A 267 -11.08 0.28 -6.48
C VAL A 267 -12.12 -0.05 -5.40
N GLY A 268 -12.39 0.88 -4.49
CA GLY A 268 -13.46 0.78 -3.49
C GLY A 268 -14.85 0.96 -4.09
N LEU A 269 -15.03 1.97 -4.95
CA LEU A 269 -16.28 2.31 -5.62
C LEU A 269 -16.69 1.26 -6.65
N SER A 270 -15.78 0.82 -7.53
CA SER A 270 -16.07 -0.26 -8.49
C SER A 270 -16.56 -1.55 -7.81
N ARG A 271 -15.99 -1.91 -6.65
CA ARG A 271 -16.45 -3.06 -5.84
C ARG A 271 -17.76 -2.83 -5.09
N ALA A 272 -18.25 -1.61 -5.01
CA ALA A 272 -19.57 -1.29 -4.50
C ALA A 272 -20.62 -1.36 -5.62
N GLU A 273 -20.25 -0.94 -6.84
CA GLU A 273 -21.04 -1.07 -8.07
C GLU A 273 -21.19 -2.53 -8.53
N ASP A 274 -20.14 -3.36 -8.36
CA ASP A 274 -20.16 -4.81 -8.66
C ASP A 274 -21.08 -5.63 -7.74
N LYS A 275 -21.63 -5.05 -6.67
CA LYS A 275 -22.63 -5.73 -5.83
C LYS A 275 -23.98 -5.56 -6.49
N GLU A 276 -24.69 -6.67 -6.72
CA GLU A 276 -26.05 -6.61 -7.24
C GLU A 276 -26.89 -5.60 -6.43
N PRO A 277 -27.59 -4.66 -7.11
CA PRO A 277 -28.45 -3.73 -6.41
C PRO A 277 -29.47 -4.56 -5.64
N ILE A 278 -29.65 -4.25 -4.35
CA ILE A 278 -30.63 -4.92 -3.48
C ILE A 278 -31.95 -4.96 -4.24
N THR A 279 -32.40 -6.15 -4.62
CA THR A 279 -33.61 -6.31 -5.41
C THR A 279 -34.78 -5.78 -4.60
N MET A 280 -35.29 -4.61 -4.98
CA MET A 280 -36.34 -3.91 -4.24
C MET A 280 -37.61 -4.75 -4.07
N ASN A 281 -37.78 -5.85 -4.81
CA ASN A 281 -38.89 -6.80 -4.68
C ASN A 281 -39.12 -7.28 -3.23
N GLU A 282 -38.09 -7.54 -2.41
CA GLU A 282 -38.30 -7.94 -0.99
C GLU A 282 -38.85 -6.80 -0.10
N TRP A 283 -38.75 -5.55 -0.55
CA TRP A 283 -39.25 -4.35 0.17
C TRP A 283 -40.49 -3.73 -0.48
N ASN A 284 -40.90 -4.22 -1.65
CA ASN A 284 -42.00 -3.67 -2.45
C ASN A 284 -43.26 -4.55 -2.43
N ASP A 285 -43.20 -5.72 -1.79
CA ASP A 285 -44.41 -6.37 -1.29
C ASP A 285 -44.93 -5.53 -0.10
N ASP A 286 -46.17 -5.02 -0.22
CA ASP A 286 -46.88 -4.23 0.82
C ASP A 286 -46.90 -4.92 2.20
N GLU A 287 -46.65 -6.24 2.23
CA GLU A 287 -46.60 -7.07 3.43
C GLU A 287 -45.29 -6.88 4.24
N SER A 288 -44.19 -6.43 3.59
CA SER A 288 -42.90 -6.14 4.23
C SER A 288 -42.85 -4.78 4.94
N MET A 289 -43.67 -3.82 4.50
CA MET A 289 -43.80 -2.48 5.06
C MET A 289 -44.72 -2.41 6.30
N ILE A 290 -45.27 -3.56 6.72
CA ILE A 290 -46.10 -3.66 7.92
C ILE A 290 -45.20 -3.63 9.16
N ALA A 291 -45.31 -2.57 9.96
CA ALA A 291 -44.60 -2.51 11.23
C ALA A 291 -45.03 -3.67 12.16
N PRO A 292 -44.08 -4.37 12.83
CA PRO A 292 -44.38 -5.56 13.62
C PRO A 292 -45.51 -5.36 14.63
N GLY A 293 -46.53 -6.21 14.57
CA GLY A 293 -47.75 -6.13 15.37
C GLY A 293 -48.97 -5.52 14.67
N LEU A 294 -48.87 -5.03 13.43
CA LEU A 294 -49.99 -4.47 12.64
C LEU A 294 -50.51 -5.38 11.50
N GLU A 295 -49.96 -6.58 11.36
CA GLU A 295 -50.26 -7.55 10.28
C GLU A 295 -51.75 -7.89 10.21
N HIS A 296 -52.36 -8.09 11.38
CA HIS A 296 -53.78 -8.40 11.52
C HIS A 296 -54.70 -7.31 10.96
N ARG A 297 -54.32 -6.03 11.03
CA ARG A 297 -55.15 -4.90 10.54
C ARG A 297 -55.15 -4.81 9.02
N VAL A 298 -54.02 -5.09 8.39
CA VAL A 298 -53.90 -5.09 6.93
C VAL A 298 -54.74 -6.22 6.34
N ILE A 299 -54.64 -7.42 6.92
CA ILE A 299 -55.47 -8.58 6.54
C ILE A 299 -56.96 -8.25 6.67
N GLN A 300 -57.41 -7.70 7.81
CA GLN A 300 -58.82 -7.33 8.02
C GLN A 300 -59.34 -6.28 7.01
N ASN A 301 -58.54 -5.26 6.67
CA ASN A 301 -58.91 -4.29 5.64
C ASN A 301 -58.96 -4.90 4.23
N LYS A 302 -58.08 -5.86 3.91
CA LYS A 302 -58.08 -6.62 2.64
C LYS A 302 -59.39 -7.40 2.51
N TRP A 303 -59.81 -8.11 3.55
CA TRP A 303 -61.10 -8.82 3.57
C TRP A 303 -62.31 -7.89 3.49
N ARG A 304 -62.30 -6.74 4.18
CA ARG A 304 -63.42 -5.78 4.11
C ARG A 304 -63.61 -5.23 2.68
N LYS A 305 -62.53 -4.89 1.98
CA LYS A 305 -62.59 -4.46 0.57
C LYS A 305 -63.08 -5.55 -0.40
N LEU A 306 -62.92 -6.83 -0.06
CA LEU A 306 -63.42 -7.96 -0.85
C LEU A 306 -64.90 -8.28 -0.54
N GLN A 307 -65.45 -7.78 0.56
CA GLN A 307 -66.83 -8.00 0.99
C GLN A 307 -67.81 -6.90 0.55
N ASP A 308 -67.31 -5.69 0.25
CA ASP A 308 -68.10 -4.59 -0.33
C ASP A 308 -67.59 -4.23 -1.75
N PRO A 309 -68.13 -4.84 -2.83
CA PRO A 309 -67.74 -4.53 -4.21
C PRO A 309 -68.37 -3.25 -4.78
N VAL A 310 -69.01 -2.41 -3.94
CA VAL A 310 -69.87 -1.31 -4.39
C VAL A 310 -69.48 0.01 -3.72
N VAL A 311 -68.54 0.72 -4.35
CA VAL A 311 -68.83 2.06 -4.90
C VAL A 311 -68.04 2.17 -6.21
N SER A 312 -68.75 2.02 -7.34
CA SER A 312 -68.28 2.58 -8.60
C SER A 312 -68.39 4.09 -8.53
N GLU A 313 -67.27 4.81 -8.64
CA GLU A 313 -67.33 6.25 -8.93
C GLU A 313 -67.83 6.42 -10.36
N GLU A 314 -69.13 6.67 -10.52
CA GLU A 314 -69.67 7.18 -11.78
C GLU A 314 -69.09 8.58 -12.05
N PRO A 315 -68.63 8.86 -13.28
CA PRO A 315 -68.19 10.20 -13.63
C PRO A 315 -69.40 11.14 -13.70
N PRO A 316 -69.35 12.36 -13.15
CA PRO A 316 -70.46 13.30 -13.26
C PRO A 316 -70.64 13.76 -14.71
N GLU A 317 -71.77 13.36 -15.32
CA GLU A 317 -72.18 13.85 -16.64
C GLU A 317 -72.42 15.37 -16.62
N ALA A 318 -71.98 16.04 -17.69
CA ALA A 318 -72.17 17.47 -17.85
C ALA A 318 -73.59 17.80 -18.34
N HIS A 319 -74.29 18.69 -17.63
CA HIS A 319 -75.49 19.35 -18.17
C HIS A 319 -75.34 20.87 -18.19
N HIS A 320 -75.56 21.43 -19.37
CA HIS A 320 -75.52 22.86 -19.70
C HIS A 320 -76.85 23.60 -19.40
N ALA A 321 -76.75 24.94 -19.43
CA ALA A 321 -77.82 25.95 -19.51
C ALA A 321 -78.59 26.21 -18.20
N VAL A 322 -78.74 27.46 -17.75
CA VAL A 322 -79.05 28.70 -18.51
C VAL A 322 -77.91 29.72 -18.52
#